data_AF-A0A0M3JK08-F1
#
_entry.id   AF-A0A0M3JK08-F1
#
_cell.length_a   1.000
_cell.length_b   1.000
_cell.length_c   1.000
_cell.angle_alpha   90.00
_cell.angle_beta   90.00
_cell.angle_gamma   90.00
#
_symmetry.space_group_name_H-M   'P 1'
#
loop_
_entity.id
_entity.type
_entity.pdbx_description
1 polymer ?
#
loop_
_entity_poly.entity_id
_entity_poly.type
_entity_poly.pdbx_seq_one_letter_code
_entity_poly.pdbx_strand_id
1 'polypeptide(L)'
;RALDEATKYALERKTFGVPIAQHQGVAFILADMAMNLELSRLVTYRSAVDVDNNQRSSYFASIAKCFASDTANAAASNAVQILGGLFDFGEALKYFYSLTLTDIRNQ
;
A
#
# COMPACT_ATOMS: atom_id res chain seq x y z
N ARG A 1 2.82 4.97 -4.27
CA ARG A 1 1.60 5.30 -5.04
C ARG A 1 0.33 5.21 -4.20
N ALA A 2 -0.12 4.03 -3.77
CA ALA A 2 -1.34 3.90 -2.96
C ALA A 2 -1.29 4.72 -1.64
N LEU A 3 -0.17 4.69 -0.91
CA LEU A 3 0.03 5.50 0.30
C LEU A 3 0.04 7.01 0.00
N ASP A 4 0.69 7.44 -1.08
CA ASP A 4 0.81 8.85 -1.44
C ASP A 4 -0.57 9.43 -1.81
N GLU A 5 -1.36 8.67 -2.58
CA GLU A 5 -2.73 9.04 -2.95
C GLU A 5 -3.66 9.05 -1.73
N ALA A 6 -3.57 8.04 -0.86
CA ALA A 6 -4.34 8.00 0.39
C ALA A 6 -3.99 9.16 1.33
N THR A 7 -2.71 9.52 1.44
CA THR A 7 -2.24 10.65 2.26
C THR A 7 -2.73 11.97 1.69
N LYS A 8 -2.63 12.15 0.37
CA LYS A 8 -3.13 13.36 -0.32
C LYS A 8 -4.64 13.51 -0.11
N TYR A 9 -5.40 12.44 -0.34
CA TYR A 9 -6.84 12.42 -0.09
C TYR A 9 -7.18 12.74 1.37
N ALA A 10 -6.41 12.19 2.31
CA ALA A 10 -6.62 12.42 3.73
C ALA A 10 -6.39 13.87 4.20
N LEU A 11 -5.53 14.59 3.48
CA LEU A 11 -5.24 16.01 3.73
C LEU A 11 -6.24 16.94 3.03
N GLU A 12 -6.72 16.58 1.84
CA GLU A 12 -7.67 17.37 1.06
C GLU A 12 -9.11 17.24 1.58
N ARG A 13 -9.51 16.05 2.01
CA ARG A 13 -10.85 15.77 2.51
C ARG A 13 -11.00 16.27 3.95
N LYS A 14 -12.00 17.14 4.18
CA LYS A 14 -12.36 17.63 5.51
C LYS A 14 -13.71 17.07 5.94
N THR A 15 -13.78 16.50 7.13
CA THR A 15 -15.04 16.07 7.77
C THR A 15 -15.03 16.55 9.22
N PHE A 16 -16.20 16.94 9.74
CA PHE A 16 -16.32 17.53 11.08
C PHE A 16 -15.42 18.77 11.30
N GLY A 17 -15.20 19.55 10.23
CA GLY A 17 -14.42 20.79 10.28
C GLY A 17 -12.89 20.62 10.25
N VAL A 18 -12.37 19.39 10.29
CA VAL A 18 -10.93 19.09 10.26
C VAL A 18 -10.58 18.14 9.10
N PRO A 19 -9.33 18.16 8.58
CA PRO A 19 -8.87 17.15 7.63
C PRO A 19 -8.99 15.74 8.19
N ILE A 20 -9.34 14.77 7.35
CA ILE A 20 -9.53 13.40 7.83
C ILE A 20 -8.25 12.75 8.36
N ALA A 21 -7.09 13.23 7.92
CA ALA A 21 -5.79 12.85 8.47
C ALA A 21 -5.64 13.13 9.98
N GLN A 22 -6.41 14.07 10.55
CA GLN A 22 -6.38 14.37 11.99
C GLN A 22 -7.28 13.44 12.82
N HIS A 23 -8.16 12.66 12.18
CA HIS A 23 -8.94 11.64 12.87
C HIS A 23 -8.05 10.45 13.20
N GLN A 24 -7.96 10.08 14.48
CA GLN A 24 -7.05 9.02 14.95
C GLN A 24 -7.22 7.71 14.18
N GLY A 25 -8.45 7.33 13.81
CA GLY A 25 -8.70 6.11 13.03
C GLY A 25 -8.02 6.12 11.65
N VAL A 26 -8.03 7.25 10.95
CA VAL A 26 -7.37 7.38 9.63
C VAL A 26 -5.86 7.49 9.80
N ALA A 27 -5.40 8.19 10.84
CA ALA A 27 -3.97 8.33 11.14
C ALA A 27 -3.31 6.98 11.42
N PHE A 28 -3.95 6.08 12.18
CA PHE A 28 -3.44 4.72 12.41
C PHE A 28 -3.34 3.91 11.12
N ILE A 29 -4.37 3.97 10.26
CA ILE A 29 -4.37 3.24 8.99
C ILE A 29 -3.24 3.73 8.07
N LEU A 30 -3.03 5.05 7.98
CA LEU A 30 -1.93 5.62 7.20
C LEU A 30 -0.56 5.22 7.77
N ALA A 31 -0.42 5.20 9.10
CA ALA A 31 0.80 4.77 9.76
C ALA A 31 1.12 3.28 9.47
N ASP A 32 0.12 2.40 9.54
CA ASP A 32 0.28 0.98 9.24
C ASP A 32 0.64 0.74 7.77
N MET A 33 -0.01 1.47 6.85
CA MET A 33 0.34 1.41 5.42
C MET A 33 1.78 1.87 5.16
N ALA A 34 2.23 2.92 5.82
CA ALA A 34 3.60 3.41 5.71
C ALA A 34 4.62 2.40 6.27
N MET A 35 4.33 1.83 7.44
CA MET A 35 5.18 0.84 8.08
C MET A 35 5.35 -0.42 7.21
N ASN A 36 4.25 -0.97 6.71
CA ASN A 36 4.29 -2.18 5.88
C ASN A 36 5.02 -1.94 4.56
N LEU A 37 4.86 -0.76 3.95
CA LEU A 37 5.60 -0.40 2.74
C LEU A 37 7.11 -0.41 2.98
N GLU A 38 7.56 0.18 4.09
CA GLU A 38 8.99 0.25 4.42
C GLU A 38 9.55 -1.13 4.76
N LEU A 39 8.80 -1.95 5.50
CA LEU A 39 9.18 -3.34 5.77
C LEU A 39 9.30 -4.16 4.48
N SER A 40 8.38 -3.99 3.53
CA SER A 40 8.43 -4.70 2.23
C SER A 40 9.68 -4.31 1.43
N ARG A 41 10.07 -3.03 1.46
CA ARG A 41 11.31 -2.55 0.86
C ARG A 41 12.54 -3.14 1.55
N LEU A 42 12.59 -3.10 2.87
CA LEU A 42 13.73 -3.62 3.64
C LEU A 42 13.96 -5.11 3.39
N VAL A 43 12.89 -5.91 3.35
CA VAL A 43 13.01 -7.35 3.12
C VAL A 43 13.43 -7.66 1.69
N THR A 44 12.99 -6.85 0.71
CA THR A 44 13.45 -6.93 -0.68
C THR A 44 14.94 -6.61 -0.79
N TYR A 45 15.40 -5.51 -0.17
CA TYR A 45 16.82 -5.16 -0.15
C TYR A 45 17.65 -6.21 0.56
N ARG A 46 17.14 -6.80 1.64
CA ARG A 46 17.83 -7.89 2.30
C ARG A 46 18.03 -9.09 1.38
N SER A 47 16.98 -9.47 0.65
CA SER A 47 17.07 -10.54 -0.35
C SER A 47 18.07 -10.20 -1.47
N ALA A 48 18.14 -8.95 -1.92
CA ALA A 48 19.12 -8.50 -2.90
C ALA A 48 20.57 -8.57 -2.36
N VAL A 49 20.82 -8.10 -1.14
CA VAL A 49 22.14 -8.19 -0.49
C VAL A 49 22.57 -9.64 -0.32
N ASP A 50 21.66 -10.56 -0.01
CA ASP A 50 21.98 -11.98 0.08
C ASP A 50 22.33 -12.58 -1.29
N VAL A 51 21.70 -12.11 -2.38
CA VAL A 51 22.08 -12.50 -3.76
C VAL A 51 23.47 -11.96 -4.10
N ASP A 52 23.76 -10.69 -3.81
CA ASP A 52 25.05 -10.05 -4.09
C ASP A 52 26.21 -10.72 -3.32
N ASN A 53 25.94 -11.21 -2.11
CA ASN A 53 26.90 -11.97 -1.30
C ASN A 53 26.99 -13.45 -1.68
N ASN A 54 26.36 -13.86 -2.79
CA ASN A 54 26.31 -15.25 -3.26
C ASN A 54 25.73 -16.22 -2.20
N GLN A 55 24.89 -15.71 -1.30
CA GLN A 55 24.17 -16.49 -0.30
C GLN A 55 22.83 -16.96 -0.83
N ARG A 56 22.28 -17.99 -0.17
CA ARG A 56 21.03 -18.62 -0.60
C ARG A 56 19.83 -17.72 -0.27
N SER A 57 19.47 -16.85 -1.20
CA SER A 57 18.39 -15.85 -1.04
C SER A 57 16.97 -16.43 -1.18
N SER A 58 16.80 -17.72 -1.53
CA SER A 58 15.48 -18.32 -1.79
C SER A 58 14.47 -18.17 -0.64
N TYR A 59 14.96 -18.14 0.60
CA TYR A 59 14.12 -17.93 1.78
C TYR A 59 13.58 -16.49 1.85
N PHE A 60 14.48 -15.50 1.88
CA PHE A 60 14.10 -14.08 1.95
C PHE A 60 13.38 -13.60 0.70
N ALA A 61 13.71 -14.13 -0.48
CA ALA A 61 12.98 -13.83 -1.72
C ALA A 61 11.52 -14.30 -1.67
N SER A 62 11.26 -15.48 -1.09
CA SER A 62 9.90 -16.00 -0.92
C SER A 62 9.11 -15.17 0.09
N ILE A 63 9.75 -14.77 1.19
CA ILE A 63 9.16 -13.86 2.18
C ILE A 63 8.86 -12.50 1.56
N ALA A 64 9.81 -11.94 0.81
CA ALA A 64 9.64 -10.65 0.14
C ALA A 64 8.44 -10.66 -0.79
N LYS A 65 8.32 -11.72 -1.61
CA LYS A 65 7.18 -11.88 -2.51
C LYS A 65 5.86 -11.98 -1.77
N CYS A 66 5.77 -12.85 -0.78
CA CYS A 66 4.53 -13.05 -0.02
C CYS A 66 4.13 -11.76 0.72
N PHE A 67 5.07 -11.17 1.45
CA PHE A 67 4.84 -9.98 2.25
C PHE A 67 4.48 -8.76 1.39
N ALA A 68 5.11 -8.59 0.22
CA ALA A 68 4.75 -7.52 -0.70
C ALA A 68 3.32 -7.69 -1.24
N SER A 69 2.91 -8.91 -1.59
CA SER A 69 1.54 -9.20 -2.04
C SER A 69 0.50 -8.95 -0.95
N ASP A 70 0.75 -9.43 0.27
CA ASP A 70 -0.15 -9.21 1.41
C ASP A 70 -0.24 -7.73 1.78
N THR A 71 0.89 -7.02 1.78
CA THR A 71 0.95 -5.57 2.03
C THR A 71 0.16 -4.79 0.97
N ALA A 72 0.25 -5.17 -0.30
CA ALA A 72 -0.51 -4.52 -1.37
C ALA A 72 -2.03 -4.74 -1.19
N ASN A 73 -2.45 -5.94 -0.79
CA ASN A 73 -3.85 -6.24 -0.54
C ASN A 73 -4.38 -5.50 0.69
N ALA A 74 -3.61 -5.48 1.79
CA ALA A 74 -3.95 -4.72 3.00
C ALA A 74 -4.03 -3.22 2.70
N ALA A 75 -3.08 -2.66 1.95
CA ALA A 75 -3.08 -1.27 1.52
C ALA A 75 -4.32 -0.92 0.70
N ALA A 76 -4.76 -1.80 -0.20
CA ALA A 76 -5.98 -1.60 -0.98
C ALA A 76 -7.24 -1.61 -0.09
N SER A 77 -7.37 -2.58 0.82
CA SER A 77 -8.49 -2.65 1.76
C SER A 77 -8.55 -1.41 2.67
N ASN A 78 -7.38 -0.99 3.17
CA ASN A 78 -7.24 0.19 4.03
C ASN A 78 -7.57 1.48 3.28
N ALA A 79 -7.16 1.61 2.02
CA ALA A 79 -7.53 2.75 1.18
C ALA A 79 -9.05 2.83 0.99
N VAL A 80 -9.73 1.70 0.72
CA VAL A 80 -11.20 1.64 0.64
C VAL A 80 -11.85 2.09 1.97
N GLN A 81 -11.26 1.69 3.10
CA GLN A 81 -11.77 2.06 4.42
C GLN A 81 -11.58 3.56 4.73
N ILE A 82 -10.45 4.17 4.33
CA ILE A 82 -10.17 5.62 4.47
C ILE A 82 -11.08 6.46 3.56
N LEU A 83 -11.35 5.99 2.33
CA LEU A 83 -12.26 6.62 1.39
C LEU A 83 -13.73 6.56 1.86
N GLY A 84 -14.02 5.74 2.88
CA GLY A 84 -15.21 5.81 3.73
C GLY A 84 -16.47 5.28 3.05
N GLY A 85 -16.60 3.96 2.89
CA GLY A 85 -17.85 3.28 2.52
C GLY A 85 -18.51 3.71 1.19
N LEU A 86 -17.88 4.61 0.44
CA LEU A 86 -18.41 5.26 -0.76
C LEU A 86 -18.15 4.43 -2.02
N PHE A 87 -17.16 3.53 -1.97
CA PHE A 87 -16.86 2.61 -3.04
C PHE A 87 -17.68 1.34 -2.83
N ASP A 88 -18.83 1.28 -3.49
CA ASP A 88 -19.44 -0.01 -3.78
C ASP A 88 -18.38 -0.90 -4.46
N PHE A 89 -18.36 -2.19 -4.17
CA PHE A 89 -17.29 -3.15 -4.50
C PHE A 89 -16.83 -3.06 -5.98
N GLY A 90 -17.74 -2.65 -6.88
CA GLY A 90 -17.48 -2.45 -8.31
C GLY A 90 -16.60 -1.24 -8.67
N GLU A 91 -16.60 -0.18 -7.88
CA GLU A 91 -15.82 1.03 -8.17
C GLU A 91 -14.38 0.89 -7.64
N ALA A 92 -14.20 0.15 -6.54
CA ALA A 92 -12.89 -0.26 -6.04
C ALA A 92 -12.19 -1.19 -7.05
N LEU A 93 -12.93 -2.11 -7.67
CA LEU A 93 -12.43 -2.96 -8.75
C LEU A 93 -12.01 -2.14 -9.97
N LYS A 94 -12.77 -1.10 -10.36
CA LYS A 94 -12.38 -0.22 -11.48
C LYS A 94 -11.09 0.55 -11.20
N TYR A 95 -10.90 1.03 -9.97
CA TYR A 95 -9.66 1.71 -9.56
C TYR A 95 -8.48 0.73 -9.51
N PHE A 96 -8.70 -0.49 -9.01
CA PHE A 96 -7.68 -1.54 -8.99
C PHE A 96 -7.26 -1.99 -10.40
N TYR A 97 -8.24 -2.18 -11.30
CA TYR A 97 -8.00 -2.49 -12.71
C TYR A 97 -7.32 -1.32 -13.46
N SER A 98 -7.68 -0.06 -13.17
CA SER A 98 -7.02 1.07 -13.82
C SER A 98 -5.56 1.20 -13.38
N LEU A 99 -5.26 1.01 -12.09
CA LEU A 99 -3.88 1.05 -11.58
C LEU A 99 -3.01 -0.08 -12.15
N THR A 100 -3.55 -1.30 -12.25
CA THR A 100 -2.81 -2.46 -12.81
C THR A 100 -2.68 -2.41 -14.34
N LEU A 101 -3.70 -1.96 -15.07
CA LEU A 101 -3.63 -1.80 -16.54
C LEU A 101 -2.71 -0.66 -16.97
N THR A 102 -2.51 0.36 -16.13
CA THR A 102 -1.58 1.45 -16.44
C THR A 102 -0.11 1.03 -16.26
N ASP A 103 0.17 0.10 -15.34
CA ASP A 103 1.52 -0.48 -15.18
C ASP A 103 1.88 -1.46 -16.32
N ILE A 104 0.91 -2.17 -16.90
CA ILE A 104 1.15 -3.09 -18.05
C ILE A 104 1.35 -2.31 -19.36
N ARG A 105 0.79 -1.10 -19.50
CA ARG A 105 0.94 -0.27 -20.71
C ARG A 105 2.20 0.59 -20.75
N ASN A 106 2.92 0.71 -19.62
CA ASN A 106 4.14 1.52 -19.51
C ASN A 106 5.41 0.67 -19.24
N GLN A 107 5.33 -0.65 -19.41
CA GLN A 107 6.48 -1.54 -19.66
C GLN A 107 6.51 -1.92 -21.13
#